data_AF-A0A951Q5C1-F1
#
_entry.id   AF-A0A951Q5C1-F1
#
_cell.length_a   1.000
_cell.length_b   1.000
_cell.length_c   1.000
_cell.angle_alpha   90.00
_cell.angle_beta   90.00
_cell.angle_gamma   90.00
#
_symmetry.space_group_name_H-M   'P 1'
#
loop_
_entity.id
_entity.type
_entity.pdbx_description
1 polymer ?
#
loop_
_entity_poly.entity_id
_entity_poly.type
_entity_poly.pdbx_seq_one_letter_code
_entity_poly.pdbx_strand_id
1 'polypeptide(L)' 'MFSEQIENSDVATRRDDPNFSQVSGYIPKEKALNFKIACTALQITQSDALDEAISLWLENHEQPSSTPRREKGKGTP' A
#
# COMPACT_ATOMS: atom_id res chain seq x y z
N MET A 1 25.00 -20.02 -3.12
CA MET A 1 23.67 -20.65 -3.03
C MET A 1 22.93 -20.01 -1.88
N PHE A 2 22.04 -19.06 -2.16
CA PHE A 2 20.97 -18.70 -1.24
C PHE A 2 19.71 -18.63 -2.08
N SER A 3 18.85 -19.60 -1.81
CA SER A 3 17.72 -19.99 -2.63
C SER A 3 16.73 -18.85 -2.79
N GLU A 4 16.33 -18.61 -4.04
CA GLU A 4 15.02 -18.06 -4.38
C GLU A 4 13.95 -18.93 -3.70
N GLN A 5 13.50 -18.49 -2.54
CA GLN A 5 12.22 -18.88 -1.96
C GLN A 5 11.51 -17.59 -1.55
N ILE A 6 11.10 -16.84 -2.57
CA ILE A 6 9.99 -15.91 -2.42
C ILE A 6 8.76 -16.79 -2.19
N GLU A 7 8.19 -16.73 -0.98
CA GLU A 7 6.91 -17.35 -0.64
C GLU A 7 5.85 -16.89 -1.64
N ASN A 8 5.52 -17.78 -2.56
CA ASN A 8 4.60 -17.55 -3.66
C ASN A 8 3.12 -17.76 -3.27
N SER A 9 2.77 -17.73 -1.97
CA SER A 9 1.43 -18.06 -1.47
C SER A 9 0.54 -16.86 -1.14
N ASP A 10 1.11 -15.70 -0.75
CA ASP A 10 0.31 -14.58 -0.21
C ASP A 10 0.12 -13.41 -1.18
N VAL A 11 0.77 -13.46 -2.34
CA VAL A 11 0.59 -12.46 -3.42
C VAL A 11 -0.68 -12.75 -4.23
N ALA A 12 -1.06 -14.02 -4.37
CA ALA A 12 -2.26 -14.41 -5.10
C ALA A 12 -3.54 -13.91 -4.39
N THR A 13 -3.58 -13.93 -3.06
CA THR A 13 -4.78 -13.57 -2.28
C THR A 13 -5.06 -12.07 -2.28
N ARG A 14 -4.03 -11.21 -2.34
CA ARG A 14 -4.19 -9.74 -2.25
C ARG A 14 -4.59 -9.08 -3.57
N ARG A 15 -4.43 -9.74 -4.71
CA ARG A 15 -4.80 -9.19 -6.03
C ARG A 15 -6.29 -9.23 -6.29
N ASP A 16 -6.98 -10.23 -5.74
CA ASP A 16 -8.42 -10.45 -5.91
C ASP A 16 -9.24 -10.02 -4.67
N ASP A 17 -8.57 -9.50 -3.63
CA ASP A 17 -9.24 -9.00 -2.44
C ASP A 17 -9.72 -7.55 -2.65
N PRO A 18 -11.04 -7.27 -2.52
CA PRO A 18 -11.60 -5.94 -2.73
C PRO A 18 -11.12 -4.88 -1.74
N ASN A 19 -10.46 -5.28 -0.65
CA ASN A 19 -9.91 -4.38 0.36
C ASN A 19 -8.48 -3.90 0.02
N PHE A 20 -7.85 -4.44 -1.02
CA PHE A 20 -6.49 -4.06 -1.42
C PHE A 20 -6.49 -3.40 -2.80
N SER A 21 -5.66 -2.37 -2.97
CA SER A 21 -5.46 -1.67 -4.24
C SER A 21 -3.97 -1.58 -4.56
N GLN A 22 -3.60 -1.82 -5.82
CA GLN A 22 -2.21 -1.72 -6.26
C GLN A 22 -1.85 -0.26 -6.55
N VAL A 23 -0.84 0.25 -5.85
CA VAL A 23 -0.22 1.55 -6.14
C VAL A 23 1.09 1.33 -6.88
N SER A 24 1.27 1.99 -8.03
CA SER A 24 2.48 1.86 -8.86
C SER A 24 3.08 3.22 -9.21
N GLY A 25 4.41 3.32 -9.19
CA GLY A 25 5.13 4.53 -9.56
C GLY A 25 6.63 4.29 -9.78
N TYR A 26 7.31 5.27 -10.37
CA TYR A 26 8.74 5.22 -10.60
C TYR A 26 9.50 5.97 -9.51
N ILE A 27 10.53 5.32 -8.96
CA ILE A 27 11.47 5.92 -8.00
C ILE A 27 12.92 5.73 -8.49
N PRO A 28 13.86 6.60 -8.07
CA PRO A 28 15.28 6.40 -8.32
C PRO A 28 15.75 5.01 -7.88
N LYS A 29 16.60 4.37 -8.70
CA LYS A 29 17.10 3.00 -8.47
C LYS A 29 17.78 2.85 -7.11
N GLU A 30 18.54 3.85 -6.70
CA GLU A 30 19.23 3.87 -5.41
C GLU A 30 18.23 3.83 -4.24
N LYS A 31 17.15 4.61 -4.31
CA LYS A 31 16.09 4.59 -3.29
C LYS A 31 15.39 3.23 -3.25
N ALA A 32 15.10 2.64 -4.40
CA ALA A 32 14.51 1.30 -4.47
C ALA A 32 15.42 0.23 -3.84
N LEU A 33 16.73 0.32 -4.08
CA LEU A 33 17.72 -0.60 -3.49
C LEU A 33 17.77 -0.46 -1.97
N ASN A 34 17.94 0.77 -1.48
CA ASN A 34 18.03 1.04 -0.04
C ASN A 34 16.73 0.64 0.68
N PHE A 35 15.57 0.88 0.07
CA PHE A 35 14.28 0.46 0.61
C PHE A 35 14.20 -1.06 0.78
N LYS A 36 14.61 -1.83 -0.24
CA LYS A 36 14.63 -3.31 -0.14
C LYS A 36 15.59 -3.80 0.93
N ILE A 37 16.79 -3.20 1.02
CA ILE A 37 17.77 -3.53 2.06
C ILE A 37 17.17 -3.29 3.45
N ALA A 38 16.49 -2.16 3.66
CA ALA A 38 15.85 -1.83 4.93
C ALA A 38 14.75 -2.83 5.28
N CYS A 39 13.87 -3.19 4.33
CA CYS A 39 12.82 -4.20 4.54
C CYS A 39 13.43 -5.55 4.97
N THR A 40 14.52 -5.97 4.30
CA THR A 40 15.23 -7.21 4.65
C THR A 40 15.87 -7.13 6.03
N ALA A 41 16.53 -6.02 6.37
CA ALA A 41 17.17 -5.84 7.66
C ALA A 41 16.16 -5.85 8.82
N LEU A 42 14.95 -5.33 8.58
CA LEU A 42 13.86 -5.26 9.55
C LEU A 42 12.96 -6.50 9.55
N GLN A 43 13.17 -7.45 8.64
CA GLN A 43 12.33 -8.65 8.45
C GLN A 43 10.84 -8.33 8.23
N ILE A 44 10.55 -7.24 7.51
CA ILE A 44 9.19 -6.84 7.15
C ILE A 44 8.95 -6.98 5.65
N THR A 45 7.69 -7.10 5.25
CA THR A 45 7.35 -7.16 3.83
C THR A 45 7.41 -5.76 3.19
N GLN A 46 7.66 -5.70 1.88
CA GLN A 46 7.63 -4.43 1.14
C GLN A 46 6.24 -3.78 1.19
N SER A 47 5.17 -4.57 1.30
CA SER A 47 3.80 -4.07 1.41
C SER A 47 3.57 -3.35 2.74
N ASP A 48 4.02 -3.94 3.86
CA ASP A 48 3.89 -3.32 5.19
C ASP A 48 4.70 -2.03 5.27
N ALA A 49 5.93 -2.05 4.75
CA ALA A 49 6.79 -0.87 4.69
C ALA A 49 6.21 0.24 3.79
N LEU A 50 5.51 -0.14 2.71
CA LEU A 50 4.78 0.82 1.86
C LEU A 50 3.57 1.40 2.58
N ASP A 51 2.80 0.58 3.29
CA ASP A 51 1.63 1.02 4.04
C ASP A 51 1.99 2.04 5.13
N GLU A 52 3.07 1.78 5.87
CA GLU A 52 3.63 2.73 6.85
C GLU A 52 4.07 4.03 6.17
N ALA A 53 4.84 3.94 5.09
CA ALA A 53 5.33 5.11 4.36
C ALA A 53 4.18 5.95 3.76
N ILE A 54 3.13 5.31 3.26
CA ILE A 54 1.93 5.96 2.72
C ILE A 54 1.13 6.61 3.85
N SER A 55 0.95 5.93 4.98
CA SER A 55 0.26 6.48 6.15
C SER A 55 0.94 7.75 6.64
N LEU A 56 2.26 7.72 6.81
CA LEU A 56 3.05 8.90 7.18
C LEU A 56 2.96 10.02 6.13
N TRP A 57 2.93 9.67 4.84
CA TRP A 57 2.75 10.67 3.79
C TRP A 57 1.36 11.32 3.91
N LEU A 58 0.32 10.54 4.13
CA LEU A 58 -1.05 11.03 4.26
C LEU A 58 -1.24 11.88 5.51
N GLU A 59 -0.71 11.49 6.68
CA GLU A 59 -0.77 12.30 7.91
C GLU A 59 -0.22 13.71 7.72
N ASN A 60 0.85 13.84 6.92
CA ASN A 60 1.47 15.13 6.63
C ASN A 60 0.76 15.93 5.53
N HIS A 61 -0.16 15.30 4.78
CA HIS A 61 -0.82 15.88 3.62
C HIS A 61 -2.34 15.70 3.65
N GLU A 62 -2.93 15.36 4.79
CA GLU A 62 -4.38 15.29 4.97
C GLU A 62 -4.96 16.65 4.63
N GLN A 63 -5.54 16.75 3.44
CA GLN A 63 -6.40 17.86 3.10
C GLN A 63 -7.64 17.75 3.99
N PRO A 64 -8.15 18.87 4.55
CA PRO A 64 -9.45 18.86 5.19
C PRO A 64 -10.46 18.35 4.18
N SER A 65 -11.00 17.15 4.42
CA SER A 65 -11.93 16.46 3.55
C SER A 65 -13.18 17.32 3.35
N SER A 66 -13.19 18.10 2.27
CA SER A 66 -14.37 18.78 1.78
C SER A 66 -15.04 17.86 0.78
N THR A 67 -15.89 16.97 1.28
CA THR A 67 -17.04 16.52 0.50
C THR A 67 -18.25 16.32 1.42
N PRO A 68 -19.24 17.22 1.41
CA PRO A 68 -20.46 17.02 2.15
C PRO A 68 -21.24 15.84 1.57
N ARG A 69 -21.58 14.91 2.46
CA ARG A 69 -22.52 13.80 2.28
C ARG A 69 -23.81 14.31 1.61
N ARG A 70 -23.99 14.05 0.31
CA ARG A 70 -25.31 14.20 -0.33
C ARG A 70 -26.18 13.01 0.09
N GLU A 71 -26.92 13.22 1.17
CA GLU A 71 -28.11 12.43 1.50
C GLU A 71 -29.13 12.61 0.35
N LYS A 72 -29.29 11.58 -0.49
CA LYS A 72 -30.40 11.49 -1.45
C LYS A 72 -31.41 10.46 -0.96
N GLY A 73 -32.41 10.97 -0.24
CA GLY A 73 -33.83 10.76 -0.53
C GLY A 73 -34.37 9.33 -0.53
N LYS A 74 -35.09 9.00 0.55
CA LYS A 74 -36.24 8.08 0.55
C LYS A 74 -37.18 8.39 -0.62
N GLY A 75 -37.56 7.38 -1.38
CA GLY A 75 -38.65 7.43 -2.36
C GLY A 75 -39.18 6.02 -2.59
N THR A 76 -40.16 5.62 -1.79
CA THR A 76 -41.01 4.44 -2.01
C THR A 76 -42.32 4.93 -2.63
N PRO A 77 -42.84 4.32 -3.70
CA PRO A 77 -44.28 4.29 -3.95
C PRO A 77 -44.96 3.22 -3.07
#